data_AF-A0A1Y3AST3-F1
#
_entry.id   AF-A0A1Y3AST3-F1
#
_cell.length_a   1.000
_cell.length_b   1.000
_cell.length_c   1.000
_cell.angle_alpha   90.00
_cell.angle_beta   90.00
_cell.angle_gamma   90.00
#
_symmetry.space_group_name_H-M   'P 1'
#
loop_
_entity.id
_entity.type
_entity.pdbx_description
1 polymer ?
#
loop_
_entity_poly.entity_id
_entity_poly.type
_entity_poly.pdbx_seq_one_letter_code
_entity_poly.pdbx_strand_id
1 'polypeptide(L)'
;MQGWLFSNEPSFWKQKQVEALVTSVPNGRIIILDLFSEIIPVYPKFNGYYDQPFIWCMLHNFGGTHGMYGALNRINNEFYRARNSYKNLLGIGLTMEGIEQNDIVYDYMTETTWYDRQPDMIEWFSHYVRRRYGFVDKFIGTELLDQAWQLLRISVYTDPIGIRNHGRY
;
A
#
# COMPACT_ATOMS: atom_id res chain seq x y z
N MET A 1 7.79 -2.98 15.69
CA MET A 1 8.77 -1.89 15.50
C MET A 1 8.51 -1.24 14.15
N GLN A 2 8.58 0.10 14.06
CA GLN A 2 8.46 0.80 12.78
C GLN A 2 9.77 0.71 11.99
N GLY A 3 9.71 0.34 10.71
CA GLY A 3 10.86 0.25 9.80
C GLY A 3 11.28 1.58 9.17
N TRP A 4 10.57 2.69 9.43
CA TRP A 4 10.80 3.99 8.81
C TRP A 4 12.25 4.48 8.93
N LEU A 5 12.89 4.23 10.06
CA LEU A 5 14.29 4.61 10.32
C LEU A 5 15.28 4.06 9.27
N PHE A 6 15.01 2.85 8.74
CA PHE A 6 15.83 2.23 7.69
C PHE A 6 15.69 2.94 6.33
N SER A 7 14.58 3.64 6.10
CA SER A 7 14.37 4.47 4.91
C SER A 7 14.77 5.93 5.12
N ASN A 8 14.63 6.46 6.34
CA ASN A 8 14.86 7.88 6.63
C ASN A 8 16.35 8.22 6.72
N GLU A 9 17.17 7.33 7.29
CA GLU A 9 18.62 7.54 7.47
C GLU A 9 19.43 6.41 6.80
N PRO A 10 19.36 6.26 5.45
CA PRO A 10 20.00 5.14 4.75
C PRO A 10 21.53 5.19 4.76
N SER A 11 22.12 6.36 5.06
CA SER A 11 23.57 6.53 5.22
C SER A 11 24.11 5.78 6.44
N PHE A 12 23.30 5.68 7.51
CA PHE A 12 23.62 4.97 8.73
C PHE A 12 23.10 3.52 8.70
N TRP A 13 21.83 3.32 8.34
CA TRP A 13 21.17 2.02 8.35
C TRP A 13 21.53 1.17 7.12
N LYS A 14 22.76 0.66 7.10
CA LYS A 14 23.24 -0.30 6.11
C LYS A 14 22.99 -1.73 6.59
N GLN A 15 23.31 -2.71 5.73
CA GLN A 15 23.10 -4.14 5.96
C GLN A 15 23.51 -4.58 7.39
N LYS A 16 24.74 -4.27 7.81
CA LYS A 16 25.26 -4.70 9.12
C LYS A 16 24.49 -4.11 10.31
N GLN A 17 24.08 -2.84 10.22
CA GLN A 17 23.35 -2.15 11.30
C GLN A 17 21.93 -2.71 11.42
N VAL A 18 21.25 -2.92 10.29
CA VAL A 18 19.90 -3.47 10.28
C VAL A 18 19.90 -4.91 10.78
N GLU A 19 20.81 -5.74 10.27
CA GLU A 19 20.99 -7.13 10.73
C GLU A 19 21.20 -7.19 12.23
N ALA A 20 22.17 -6.42 12.75
CA ALA A 20 22.47 -6.39 14.18
C ALA A 20 21.25 -5.99 15.03
N LEU A 21 20.44 -5.02 14.58
CA LEU A 21 19.24 -4.62 15.30
C LEU A 21 18.15 -5.69 15.25
N VAL A 22 17.76 -6.16 14.06
CA VAL A 22 16.60 -7.03 13.92
C VAL A 22 16.86 -8.46 14.40
N THR A 23 18.13 -8.91 14.40
CA THR A 23 18.55 -10.21 14.94
C THR A 23 18.97 -10.16 16.41
N SER A 24 18.96 -8.98 17.05
CA SER A 24 19.25 -8.85 18.48
C SER A 24 18.21 -9.54 19.38
N VAL A 25 17.04 -9.87 18.81
CA VAL A 25 15.97 -10.62 19.45
C VAL A 25 15.72 -11.92 18.68
N PRO A 26 15.27 -13.00 19.35
CA PRO A 26 14.95 -14.25 18.66
C PRO A 26 13.93 -14.05 17.54
N ASN A 27 14.04 -14.85 16.47
CA ASN A 27 13.10 -14.78 15.35
C ASN A 27 11.65 -15.01 15.83
N GLY A 28 10.73 -14.17 15.31
CA GLY A 28 9.32 -14.20 15.70
C GLY A 28 8.98 -13.44 16.98
N ARG A 29 9.96 -12.83 17.65
CA ARG A 29 9.75 -12.00 18.85
C ARG A 29 9.67 -10.50 18.56
N ILE A 30 9.87 -10.10 17.31
CA ILE A 30 9.62 -8.75 16.82
C ILE A 30 8.82 -8.85 15.52
N ILE A 31 7.88 -7.93 15.33
CA ILE A 31 7.20 -7.72 14.05
C ILE A 31 7.59 -6.34 13.55
N ILE A 32 8.08 -6.28 12.32
CA ILE A 32 8.51 -5.05 11.68
C ILE A 32 7.37 -4.51 10.81
N LEU A 33 7.04 -3.23 10.99
CA LEU A 33 6.11 -2.52 10.12
C LEU A 33 6.92 -1.85 9.02
N ASP A 34 6.89 -2.40 7.80
CA ASP A 34 7.52 -1.76 6.64
C ASP A 34 6.63 -0.60 6.17
N LEU A 35 6.91 0.57 6.74
CA LEU A 35 5.93 1.63 6.96
C LEU A 35 5.40 2.30 5.69
N PHE A 36 6.13 2.21 4.58
CA PHE A 36 5.82 2.88 3.30
C PHE A 36 6.03 1.94 2.12
N SER A 37 5.56 0.70 2.24
CA SER A 37 5.89 -0.38 1.32
C SER A 37 5.34 -0.17 -0.09
N GLU A 38 4.23 0.56 -0.22
CA GLU A 38 3.61 0.85 -1.51
C GLU A 38 4.47 1.77 -2.38
N ILE A 39 5.28 2.64 -1.75
CA ILE A 39 6.18 3.55 -2.48
C ILE A 39 7.66 3.17 -2.36
N ILE A 40 8.15 2.95 -1.14
CA ILE A 40 9.57 2.71 -0.82
C ILE A 40 9.69 1.46 0.07
N PRO A 41 9.52 0.25 -0.49
CA PRO A 41 9.66 -0.98 0.29
C PRO A 41 11.11 -1.14 0.79
N VAL A 42 11.24 -1.48 2.06
CA VAL A 42 12.51 -1.66 2.75
C VAL A 42 12.86 -3.14 2.87
N TYR A 43 11.87 -4.02 3.04
CA TYR A 43 12.04 -5.47 3.17
C TYR A 43 12.95 -6.11 2.10
N PRO A 44 12.92 -5.72 0.80
CA PRO A 44 13.80 -6.35 -0.20
C PRO A 44 15.28 -6.05 0.04
N LYS A 45 15.59 -4.86 0.58
CA LYS A 45 16.96 -4.41 0.82
C LYS A 45 17.65 -5.23 1.91
N PHE A 46 16.86 -5.77 2.85
CA PHE A 46 17.35 -6.49 4.01
C PHE A 46 16.89 -7.96 4.02
N ASN A 47 16.74 -8.55 2.83
CA ASN A 47 16.40 -9.97 2.65
C ASN A 47 15.15 -10.40 3.44
N GLY A 48 14.10 -9.59 3.42
CA GLY A 48 12.92 -9.83 4.24
C GLY A 48 13.21 -9.72 5.73
N TYR A 49 14.05 -8.78 6.14
CA TYR A 49 14.45 -8.57 7.53
C TYR A 49 15.03 -9.80 8.23
N TYR A 50 15.83 -10.59 7.51
CA TYR A 50 16.56 -11.74 8.07
C TYR A 50 15.62 -12.72 8.80
N ASP A 51 14.51 -13.06 8.14
CA ASP A 51 13.44 -13.94 8.62
C ASP A 51 12.60 -13.41 9.78
N GLN A 52 12.84 -12.19 10.28
CA GLN A 52 11.91 -11.58 11.21
C GLN A 52 10.57 -11.31 10.54
N PRO A 53 9.43 -11.61 11.20
CA PRO A 53 8.14 -11.34 10.62
C PRO A 53 7.93 -9.85 10.35
N PHE A 54 7.25 -9.53 9.26
CA PHE A 54 6.92 -8.15 8.92
C PHE A 54 5.52 -7.98 8.38
N ILE A 55 5.05 -6.74 8.41
CA ILE A 55 3.78 -6.28 7.88
C ILE A 55 4.07 -5.30 6.75
N TRP A 56 3.43 -5.51 5.60
CA TRP A 56 3.51 -4.61 4.46
C TRP A 56 2.53 -3.45 4.70
N CYS A 57 3.04 -2.26 5.00
CA CYS A 57 2.18 -1.12 5.34
C CYS A 57 2.04 -0.16 4.17
N MET A 58 0.82 0.36 4.01
CA MET A 58 0.52 1.48 3.14
C MET A 58 0.51 2.77 3.97
N LEU A 59 1.47 3.67 3.70
CA LEU A 59 1.54 4.98 4.36
C LEU A 59 0.51 5.93 3.75
N HIS A 60 0.50 6.03 2.42
CA HIS A 60 -0.39 6.80 1.58
C HIS A 60 -0.39 8.33 1.81
N ASN A 61 -0.67 8.79 3.03
CA ASN A 61 -0.87 10.20 3.35
C ASN A 61 0.17 10.71 4.35
N PHE A 62 0.64 11.93 4.09
CA PHE A 62 1.53 12.70 4.96
C PHE A 62 0.80 13.95 5.46
N GLY A 63 0.88 14.24 6.75
CA GLY A 63 0.36 15.47 7.37
C GLY A 63 -1.14 15.74 7.23
N GLY A 64 -1.96 14.76 6.82
CA GLY A 64 -3.40 14.98 6.60
C GLY A 64 -3.71 15.87 5.40
N THR A 65 -2.79 16.00 4.43
CA THR A 65 -3.03 16.85 3.25
C THR A 65 -4.10 16.27 2.34
N HIS A 66 -4.91 17.16 1.75
CA HIS A 66 -5.93 16.80 0.77
C HIS A 66 -5.35 16.77 -0.66
N GLY A 67 -6.07 16.11 -1.56
CA GLY A 67 -5.69 15.92 -2.95
C GLY A 67 -6.09 14.52 -3.42
N MET A 68 -6.41 14.36 -4.69
CA MET A 68 -6.65 13.03 -5.25
C MET A 68 -5.32 12.38 -5.58
N TYR A 69 -5.00 11.30 -4.87
CA TYR A 69 -3.80 10.52 -5.08
C TYR A 69 -4.02 9.09 -4.59
N GLY A 70 -3.36 8.12 -5.22
CA GLY A 70 -3.20 6.79 -4.68
C GLY A 70 -2.39 5.89 -5.61
N ALA A 71 -1.44 5.13 -5.07
CA ALA A 71 -0.62 4.20 -5.84
C ALA A 71 -1.29 2.82 -6.00
N LEU A 72 -2.56 2.77 -6.41
CA LEU A 72 -3.34 1.53 -6.43
C LEU A 72 -2.76 0.47 -7.36
N ASN A 73 -2.18 0.87 -8.49
CA ASN A 73 -1.43 -0.02 -9.38
C ASN A 73 -0.24 -0.69 -8.64
N ARG A 74 0.46 0.02 -7.77
CA ARG A 74 1.59 -0.51 -7.01
C ARG A 74 1.13 -1.40 -5.88
N ILE A 75 0.05 -1.05 -5.18
CA ILE A 75 -0.55 -1.94 -4.19
C ILE A 75 -0.98 -3.25 -4.88
N ASN A 76 -1.72 -3.16 -5.99
CA ASN A 76 -2.20 -4.34 -6.74
C ASN A 76 -1.05 -5.21 -7.29
N ASN A 77 0.12 -4.65 -7.62
CA ASN A 77 1.25 -5.43 -8.15
C ASN A 77 2.22 -5.88 -7.06
N GLU A 78 2.75 -4.93 -6.28
CA GLU A 78 3.89 -5.13 -5.39
C GLU A 78 3.50 -5.87 -4.10
N PHE A 79 2.29 -5.68 -3.57
CA PHE A 79 1.82 -6.45 -2.42
C PHE A 79 1.74 -7.95 -2.76
N TYR A 80 1.09 -8.31 -3.87
CA TYR A 80 0.95 -9.71 -4.28
C TYR A 80 2.31 -10.33 -4.65
N ARG A 81 3.23 -9.55 -5.25
CA ARG A 81 4.62 -9.97 -5.42
C ARG A 81 5.28 -10.29 -4.08
N ALA A 82 5.18 -9.39 -3.10
CA ALA A 82 5.75 -9.59 -1.77
C ALA A 82 5.16 -10.83 -1.08
N ARG A 83 3.83 -10.98 -1.12
CA ARG A 83 3.09 -12.12 -0.56
C ARG A 83 3.53 -13.46 -1.14
N ASN A 84 3.84 -13.51 -2.43
CA ASN A 84 4.30 -14.73 -3.07
C ASN A 84 5.80 -15.00 -2.86
N SER A 85 6.60 -13.97 -2.60
CA SER A 85 8.07 -14.08 -2.46
C SER A 85 8.55 -14.24 -1.02
N TYR A 86 7.81 -13.76 -0.02
CA TYR A 86 8.27 -13.68 1.37
C TYR A 86 7.34 -14.44 2.32
N LYS A 87 7.80 -15.57 2.85
CA LYS A 87 7.02 -16.42 3.78
C LYS A 87 6.83 -15.78 5.16
N ASN A 88 7.66 -14.83 5.51
CA ASN A 88 7.63 -14.09 6.77
C ASN A 88 6.82 -12.77 6.68
N LEU A 89 6.20 -12.48 5.53
CA LEU A 89 5.16 -11.46 5.44
C LEU A 89 3.89 -11.97 6.13
N LEU A 90 3.50 -11.36 7.25
CA LEU A 90 2.34 -11.81 8.04
C LEU A 90 1.02 -11.14 7.66
N GLY A 91 1.06 -10.01 6.97
CA GLY A 91 -0.16 -9.29 6.61
C GLY A 91 0.10 -7.87 6.14
N ILE A 92 -0.96 -7.08 6.15
CA ILE A 92 -0.96 -5.68 5.73
C ILE A 92 -1.15 -4.71 6.90
N GLY A 93 -0.76 -3.45 6.70
CA GLY A 93 -1.02 -2.38 7.65
C GLY A 93 -1.42 -1.08 6.96
N LEU A 94 -2.13 -0.23 7.69
CA LEU A 94 -2.48 1.12 7.32
C LEU A 94 -1.74 2.07 8.27
N THR A 95 -0.89 2.95 7.73
CA THR A 95 0.07 3.74 8.53
C THR A 95 0.06 5.23 8.23
N MET A 96 -1.02 5.71 7.60
CA MET A 96 -1.22 7.11 7.26
C MET A 96 -1.03 8.08 8.43
N GLU A 97 -0.42 9.24 8.13
CA GLU A 97 -0.31 10.32 9.11
C GLU A 97 -1.64 11.05 9.31
N GLY A 98 -2.54 11.00 8.32
CA GLY A 98 -3.90 11.53 8.39
C GLY A 98 -4.92 10.69 7.62
N ILE A 99 -6.15 10.68 8.12
CA ILE A 99 -7.31 9.96 7.56
C ILE A 99 -8.30 10.95 6.90
N GLU A 100 -9.52 10.49 6.56
CA GLU A 100 -10.60 11.31 5.97
C GLU A 100 -10.33 11.84 4.55
N GLN A 101 -9.58 11.08 3.75
CA GLN A 101 -9.36 11.38 2.33
C GLN A 101 -9.20 10.09 1.52
N ASN A 102 -9.38 10.15 0.19
CA ASN A 102 -9.15 9.05 -0.76
C ASN A 102 -9.66 7.66 -0.32
N ASP A 103 -10.92 7.58 0.13
CA ASP A 103 -11.54 6.35 0.65
C ASP A 103 -11.28 5.10 -0.21
N ILE A 104 -11.29 5.25 -1.54
CA ILE A 104 -11.04 4.17 -2.49
C ILE A 104 -9.70 3.46 -2.27
N VAL A 105 -8.68 4.20 -1.84
CA VAL A 105 -7.33 3.65 -1.62
C VAL A 105 -7.31 2.74 -0.40
N TYR A 106 -8.02 3.15 0.65
CA TYR A 106 -8.16 2.37 1.88
C TYR A 106 -9.11 1.18 1.72
N ASP A 107 -10.20 1.36 0.98
CA ASP A 107 -11.12 0.28 0.62
C ASP A 107 -10.37 -0.81 -0.17
N TYR A 108 -9.65 -0.41 -1.21
CA TYR A 108 -8.82 -1.32 -2.00
C TYR A 108 -7.79 -2.05 -1.15
N MET A 109 -7.00 -1.30 -0.37
CA MET A 109 -5.93 -1.87 0.46
C MET A 109 -6.46 -2.93 1.43
N THR A 110 -7.57 -2.64 2.12
CA THR A 110 -8.15 -3.59 3.08
C THR A 110 -8.77 -4.81 2.40
N GLU A 111 -9.37 -4.64 1.22
CA GLU A 111 -9.96 -5.74 0.47
C GLU A 111 -8.90 -6.71 -0.08
N THR A 112 -7.66 -6.25 -0.33
CA THR A 112 -6.56 -7.12 -0.83
C THR A 112 -6.30 -8.36 0.03
N THR A 113 -6.63 -8.33 1.33
CA THR A 113 -6.46 -9.47 2.24
C THR A 113 -7.38 -10.64 1.93
N TRP A 114 -8.51 -10.39 1.28
CA TRP A 114 -9.54 -11.37 0.95
C TRP A 114 -9.37 -11.99 -0.43
N TYR A 115 -8.47 -11.45 -1.24
CA TYR A 115 -8.15 -11.97 -2.56
C TYR A 115 -6.93 -12.90 -2.49
N ASP A 116 -7.02 -14.08 -3.09
CA ASP A 116 -5.87 -14.99 -3.23
C ASP A 116 -4.85 -14.50 -4.27
N ARG A 117 -5.34 -13.77 -5.27
CA ARG A 117 -4.56 -13.22 -6.38
C ARG A 117 -5.01 -11.81 -6.69
N GLN A 118 -4.15 -11.10 -7.41
CA GLN A 118 -4.41 -9.77 -7.92
C GLN A 118 -5.80 -9.63 -8.57
N PRO A 119 -6.72 -8.79 -8.04
CA PRO A 119 -7.99 -8.52 -8.70
C PRO A 119 -7.80 -7.66 -9.96
N ASP A 120 -8.73 -7.80 -10.90
CA ASP A 120 -8.81 -6.93 -12.07
C ASP A 120 -9.23 -5.52 -11.64
N MET A 121 -8.40 -4.52 -11.95
CA MET A 121 -8.63 -3.15 -11.49
C MET A 121 -9.78 -2.45 -12.21
N ILE A 122 -10.09 -2.85 -13.44
CA ILE A 122 -11.22 -2.27 -14.18
C ILE A 122 -12.51 -2.73 -13.51
N GLU A 123 -12.65 -4.04 -13.31
CA GLU A 123 -13.81 -4.66 -12.65
C GLU A 123 -13.95 -4.18 -11.21
N TRP A 124 -12.84 -4.15 -10.45
CA TRP A 124 -12.87 -3.72 -9.05
C TRP A 124 -13.36 -2.27 -8.89
N PHE A 125 -12.88 -1.35 -9.75
CA PHE A 125 -13.35 0.04 -9.76
C PHE A 125 -14.84 0.13 -10.12
N SER A 126 -15.30 -0.62 -11.12
CA SER A 126 -16.72 -0.66 -11.48
C SER A 126 -17.60 -1.18 -10.34
N HIS A 127 -17.13 -2.18 -9.59
CA HIS A 127 -17.81 -2.65 -8.39
C HIS A 127 -17.78 -1.63 -7.26
N TYR A 128 -16.68 -0.88 -7.10
CA TYR A 128 -16.56 0.19 -6.11
C TYR A 128 -17.60 1.28 -6.33
N VAL A 129 -17.75 1.73 -7.57
CA VAL A 129 -18.76 2.72 -7.94
C VAL A 129 -20.17 2.24 -7.58
N ARG A 130 -20.52 1.00 -7.92
CA ARG A 130 -21.85 0.44 -7.63
C ARG A 130 -22.13 0.36 -6.13
N ARG A 131 -21.20 -0.18 -5.34
CA ARG A 131 -21.38 -0.33 -3.88
C ARG A 131 -21.37 1.01 -3.15
N ARG A 132 -20.52 1.96 -3.55
CA ARG A 132 -20.41 3.27 -2.90
C ARG A 132 -21.64 4.15 -3.13
N TYR A 133 -22.23 4.07 -4.32
CA TYR A 133 -23.37 4.94 -4.67
C TYR A 133 -24.72 4.22 -4.66
N GLY A 134 -24.76 2.91 -4.40
CA GLY A 134 -25.99 2.15 -4.18
C GLY A 134 -26.77 1.80 -5.45
N PHE A 135 -26.11 1.69 -6.61
CA PHE A 135 -26.78 1.35 -7.87
C PHE A 135 -26.73 -0.15 -8.15
N VAL A 136 -27.90 -0.77 -8.31
CA VAL A 136 -28.07 -2.20 -8.64
C VAL A 136 -28.40 -2.42 -10.13
N ASP A 137 -28.97 -1.41 -10.79
CA ASP A 137 -29.45 -1.44 -12.19
C ASP A 137 -28.89 -0.30 -13.04
N LYS A 138 -29.17 -0.33 -14.36
CA LYS A 138 -28.88 0.74 -15.33
C LYS A 138 -29.68 2.02 -15.03
N PHE A 139 -29.32 2.71 -13.95
CA PHE A 139 -29.73 4.10 -13.72
C PHE A 139 -29.09 4.99 -14.80
N ILE A 140 -29.83 5.99 -15.27
CA ILE A 140 -29.33 6.98 -16.23
C ILE A 140 -28.20 7.75 -15.56
N GLY A 141 -26.96 7.46 -15.93
CA GLY A 141 -25.76 8.10 -15.37
C GLY A 141 -24.75 7.13 -14.73
N THR A 142 -25.13 5.86 -14.47
CA THR A 142 -24.18 4.87 -13.93
C THR A 142 -22.98 4.65 -14.86
N GLU A 143 -23.22 4.66 -16.17
CA GLU A 143 -22.15 4.52 -17.17
C GLU A 143 -21.19 5.70 -17.17
N LEU A 144 -21.69 6.94 -17.10
CA LEU A 144 -20.85 8.14 -17.04
C LEU A 144 -20.04 8.18 -15.74
N LEU A 145 -20.62 7.75 -14.63
CA LEU A 145 -19.95 7.70 -13.34
C LEU A 145 -18.85 6.63 -13.34
N ASP A 146 -19.13 5.45 -13.88
CA ASP A 146 -18.13 4.41 -14.07
C ASP A 146 -16.98 4.92 -14.95
N GLN A 147 -17.28 5.51 -16.12
CA GLN A 147 -16.27 6.10 -17.00
C GLN A 147 -15.42 7.16 -16.30
N ALA A 148 -16.03 8.04 -15.49
CA ALA A 148 -15.29 9.04 -14.72
C ALA A 148 -14.32 8.38 -13.72
N TRP A 149 -14.76 7.36 -13.00
CA TRP A 149 -13.90 6.61 -12.07
C TRP A 149 -12.81 5.80 -12.80
N GLN A 150 -13.08 5.29 -14.00
CA GLN A 150 -12.07 4.66 -14.85
C GLN A 150 -11.00 5.67 -15.30
N LEU A 151 -11.37 6.93 -15.57
CA LEU A 151 -10.41 8.00 -15.85
C LEU A 151 -9.57 8.35 -14.62
N LEU A 152 -10.17 8.43 -13.43
CA LEU A 152 -9.43 8.64 -12.17
C LEU A 152 -8.46 7.48 -11.89
N ARG A 153 -8.88 6.24 -12.16
CA ARG A 153 -8.06 5.02 -12.02
C ARG A 153 -6.74 5.14 -12.75
N ILE A 154 -6.77 5.54 -14.03
CA ILE A 154 -5.56 5.62 -14.87
C ILE A 154 -4.78 6.94 -14.72
N SER A 155 -5.29 7.88 -13.93
CA SER A 155 -4.65 9.17 -13.68
C SER A 155 -4.22 9.28 -12.22
N VAL A 156 -4.98 9.98 -11.37
CA VAL A 156 -4.64 10.29 -9.98
C VAL A 156 -4.50 9.05 -9.08
N TYR A 157 -5.12 7.93 -9.44
CA TYR A 157 -5.02 6.67 -8.71
C TYR A 157 -4.07 5.64 -9.34
N THR A 158 -3.18 6.08 -10.22
CA THR A 158 -2.07 5.28 -10.75
C THR A 158 -0.77 6.04 -10.57
N ASP A 159 0.18 5.42 -9.87
CA ASP A 159 1.54 5.93 -9.70
C ASP A 159 2.56 5.00 -10.37
N PRO A 160 3.00 5.32 -11.60
CA PRO A 160 3.94 4.47 -12.34
C PRO A 160 5.39 4.59 -11.84
N ILE A 161 5.74 5.64 -11.10
CA ILE A 161 7.14 5.99 -10.79
C ILE A 161 7.43 5.85 -9.29
N GLY A 162 6.42 5.95 -8.43
CA GLY A 162 6.61 6.04 -6.98
C GLY A 162 6.90 7.45 -6.53
N ILE A 163 6.02 8.36 -6.88
CA ILE A 163 6.17 9.77 -6.59
C ILE A 163 6.15 9.99 -5.08
N ARG A 164 7.28 10.49 -4.55
CA ARG A 164 7.43 10.90 -3.15
C ARG A 164 6.99 12.36 -2.97
N ASN A 165 5.72 12.65 -3.22
CA ASN A 165 5.18 13.99 -3.01
C ASN A 165 4.65 14.12 -1.59
N HIS A 166 5.52 14.57 -0.69
CA HIS A 166 5.16 14.89 0.70
C HIS A 166 4.17 16.07 0.75
N GLY A 167 2.87 15.79 0.70
CA GLY A 167 1.82 16.79 0.90
C GLY A 167 1.83 17.93 -0.12
N ARG A 168 2.43 17.71 -1.29
CA ARG A 168 2.42 18.62 -2.44
C ARG A 168 1.64 17.94 -3.56
N TYR A 169 0.33 17.89 -3.38
CA TYR A 169 -0.63 17.43 -4.39
C TYR A 169 -1.32 18.65 -5.01
#